data_AF-A0A1E7N368-F1
#
_entry.id   AF-A0A1E7N368-F1
#
_cell.length_a   1.000
_cell.length_b   1.000
_cell.length_c   1.000
_cell.angle_alpha   90.00
_cell.angle_beta   90.00
_cell.angle_gamma   90.00
#
_symmetry.space_group_name_H-M   'P 1'
#
loop_
_entity.id
_entity.type
_entity.pdbx_description
1 polymer ?
#
loop_
_entity_poly.entity_id
_entity_poly.type
_entity_poly.pdbx_seq_one_letter_code
_entity_poly.pdbx_strand_id
1 'polypeptide(L)'
;MTAQAAHADLAAHADTSGHADTSAQGAAPAQGDPEPVPAADLARAHSAVQDPTVLDKVGHFFARKGVPPTRQLTIGAAEEAKAAQDEAPRLAGDTVPVYTLDAGFVAGTPGAPVAKVEFTASKVVAADGQTASVWTVRQGDAWRVVNIASGGDESDYAAKAADGGGTAFREPQVNAWYVLRDGRVLPLDDEARRSVGAGGVSLAAYQKLVHQRYGDKLPGSTYDREGRGGGYRLDAAAEAGPGAAAQAAPQAAADHDSAIPAVTAAAALGATALAAAGVGAGAVLRRKRAIR
;
A
#
# COMPACT_ATOMS: atom_id res chain seq x y z
N MET A 1 -58.98 50.95 -3.24
CA MET A 1 -58.48 50.83 -4.62
C MET A 1 -57.99 49.40 -4.80
N THR A 2 -58.86 48.53 -5.29
CA THR A 2 -58.58 47.11 -5.56
C THR A 2 -58.95 46.91 -7.02
N ALA A 3 -57.95 46.64 -7.85
CA ALA A 3 -58.13 46.44 -9.28
C ALA A 3 -57.99 44.95 -9.63
N GLN A 4 -58.95 44.54 -10.43
CA GLN A 4 -59.15 43.28 -11.12
C GLN A 4 -58.24 43.18 -12.35
N ALA A 5 -57.81 41.97 -12.73
CA ALA A 5 -57.67 41.57 -14.13
C ALA A 5 -57.42 40.06 -14.27
N ALA A 6 -58.08 39.47 -15.26
CA ALA A 6 -58.06 38.07 -15.66
C ALA A 6 -57.08 37.84 -16.83
N HIS A 7 -56.56 36.62 -16.97
CA HIS A 7 -56.07 36.02 -18.22
C HIS A 7 -56.28 34.50 -18.08
N ALA A 8 -57.21 33.87 -18.82
CA ALA A 8 -57.15 33.47 -20.23
C ALA A 8 -56.21 32.28 -20.48
N ASP A 9 -56.86 31.17 -20.85
CA ASP A 9 -56.35 29.84 -21.20
C ASP A 9 -55.92 29.83 -22.68
N LEU A 10 -54.74 29.25 -23.02
CA LEU A 10 -54.49 28.72 -24.36
C LEU A 10 -53.27 27.79 -24.46
N ALA A 11 -53.57 26.54 -24.80
CA ALA A 11 -52.90 25.60 -25.71
C ALA A 11 -51.45 25.10 -25.47
N ALA A 12 -51.40 23.77 -25.50
CA ALA A 12 -50.27 22.87 -25.67
C ALA A 12 -49.34 23.20 -26.85
N HIS A 13 -48.02 23.03 -26.63
CA HIS A 13 -47.08 22.25 -27.45
C HIS A 13 -45.69 22.30 -26.79
N ALA A 14 -45.19 21.14 -26.34
CA ALA A 14 -43.78 20.92 -26.01
C ALA A 14 -43.55 19.39 -26.06
N ASP A 15 -43.25 18.83 -27.22
CA ASP A 15 -41.91 18.73 -27.83
C ASP A 15 -41.03 17.71 -27.09
N THR A 16 -40.97 16.53 -27.70
CA THR A 16 -40.13 15.38 -27.36
C THR A 16 -38.66 15.76 -27.51
N SER A 17 -38.04 16.22 -26.43
CA SER A 17 -36.58 16.36 -26.36
C SER A 17 -35.97 15.06 -25.83
N GLY A 18 -35.31 14.35 -26.74
CA GLY A 18 -34.59 13.11 -26.48
C GLY A 18 -33.54 13.29 -25.38
N HIS A 19 -33.56 12.37 -24.42
CA HIS A 19 -32.46 12.20 -23.50
C HIS A 19 -31.29 11.62 -24.30
N ALA A 20 -30.36 12.49 -24.68
CA ALA A 20 -29.03 12.06 -25.09
C ALA A 20 -28.34 11.48 -23.85
N ASP A 21 -28.48 10.17 -23.69
CA ASP A 21 -27.68 9.36 -22.78
C ASP A 21 -26.24 9.38 -23.30
N THR A 22 -25.52 10.43 -22.92
CA THR A 22 -24.10 10.59 -23.24
C THR A 22 -23.38 9.67 -22.27
N SER A 23 -23.31 8.39 -22.64
CA SER A 23 -22.45 7.43 -21.98
C SER A 23 -21.05 8.00 -22.03
N ALA A 24 -20.51 8.40 -20.87
CA ALA A 24 -19.12 8.81 -20.73
C ALA A 24 -18.24 7.61 -21.05
N GLN A 25 -17.96 7.39 -22.33
CA GLN A 25 -16.90 6.51 -22.77
C GLN A 25 -15.59 7.14 -22.29
N GLY A 26 -15.04 6.57 -21.22
CA GLY A 26 -13.74 6.96 -20.70
C GLY A 26 -12.72 6.95 -21.83
N ALA A 27 -11.96 8.05 -21.95
CA ALA A 27 -10.85 8.12 -22.87
C ALA A 27 -9.93 6.91 -22.62
N ALA A 28 -9.53 6.22 -23.70
CA ALA A 28 -8.55 5.15 -23.60
C ALA A 28 -7.26 5.71 -22.96
N PRO A 29 -6.63 4.99 -22.02
CA PRO A 29 -5.40 5.46 -21.38
C PRO A 29 -4.33 5.75 -22.45
N ALA A 30 -3.58 6.83 -22.27
CA ALA A 30 -2.47 7.12 -23.17
C ALA A 30 -1.40 6.03 -23.03
N GLN A 31 -0.58 5.86 -24.07
CA GLN A 31 0.41 4.80 -24.08
C GLN A 31 1.37 4.92 -22.88
N GLY A 32 1.40 3.89 -22.04
CA GLY A 32 2.26 3.84 -20.85
C GLY A 32 1.59 4.33 -19.56
N ASP A 33 0.34 4.80 -19.63
CA ASP A 33 -0.42 5.17 -18.43
C ASP A 33 -0.78 3.93 -17.59
N PRO A 34 -0.73 4.03 -16.25
CA PRO A 34 -1.24 2.99 -15.37
C PRO A 34 -2.74 2.72 -15.61
N GLU A 35 -3.13 1.46 -15.49
CA GLU A 35 -4.55 1.10 -15.56
C GLU A 35 -5.32 1.66 -14.35
N PRO A 36 -6.44 2.38 -14.54
CA PRO A 36 -7.22 2.93 -13.45
C PRO A 36 -7.88 1.82 -12.62
N VAL A 37 -7.88 1.97 -11.30
CA VAL A 37 -8.66 1.09 -10.41
C VAL A 37 -10.14 1.53 -10.43
N PRO A 38 -11.10 0.61 -10.63
CA PRO A 38 -12.52 0.97 -10.64
C PRO A 38 -12.97 1.65 -9.34
N ALA A 39 -13.82 2.68 -9.43
CA ALA A 39 -14.33 3.39 -8.25
C ALA A 39 -15.08 2.46 -7.27
N ALA A 40 -15.81 1.46 -7.78
CA ALA A 40 -16.47 0.45 -6.95
C ALA A 40 -15.47 -0.41 -6.16
N ASP A 41 -14.27 -0.63 -6.69
CA ASP A 41 -13.20 -1.36 -6.02
C ASP A 41 -12.59 -0.50 -4.90
N LEU A 42 -12.36 0.79 -5.17
CA LEU A 42 -11.92 1.74 -4.14
C LEU A 42 -12.94 1.90 -3.01
N ALA A 43 -14.23 1.93 -3.32
CA ALA A 43 -15.29 2.00 -2.31
C ALA A 43 -15.33 0.72 -1.44
N ARG A 44 -15.13 -0.46 -2.03
CA ARG A 44 -15.06 -1.73 -1.26
C ARG A 44 -13.81 -1.79 -0.39
N ALA A 45 -12.67 -1.31 -0.88
CA ALA A 45 -11.45 -1.17 -0.10
C ALA A 45 -11.65 -0.21 1.08
N HIS A 46 -12.30 0.94 0.85
CA HIS A 46 -12.67 1.90 1.89
C HIS A 46 -13.51 1.27 2.99
N SER A 47 -14.57 0.55 2.63
CA SER A 47 -15.44 -0.15 3.59
C SER A 47 -14.69 -1.20 4.42
N ALA A 48 -13.67 -1.86 3.85
CA ALA A 48 -12.86 -2.81 4.61
C ALA A 48 -12.02 -2.14 5.70
N VAL A 49 -11.62 -0.88 5.52
CA VAL A 49 -10.90 -0.09 6.54
C VAL A 49 -11.86 0.42 7.63
N GLN A 50 -13.13 0.65 7.30
CA GLN A 50 -14.17 1.06 8.25
C GLN A 50 -14.61 -0.05 9.21
N ASP A 51 -14.15 -1.30 9.04
CA ASP A 51 -14.43 -2.39 9.97
C ASP A 51 -13.98 -2.00 11.39
N PRO A 52 -14.84 -2.09 12.43
CA PRO A 52 -14.48 -1.70 13.79
C PRO A 52 -13.24 -2.43 14.34
N THR A 53 -13.01 -3.68 13.93
CA THR A 53 -11.83 -4.47 14.32
C THR A 53 -10.56 -3.94 13.65
N VAL A 54 -10.67 -3.38 12.46
CA VAL A 54 -9.54 -2.69 11.79
C VAL A 54 -9.25 -1.39 12.50
N LEU A 55 -10.28 -0.57 12.77
CA LEU A 55 -10.09 0.70 13.47
C LEU A 55 -9.52 0.50 14.89
N ASP A 56 -9.94 -0.53 15.62
CA ASP A 56 -9.35 -0.91 16.91
C ASP A 56 -7.83 -1.16 16.80
N LYS A 57 -7.40 -1.93 15.78
CA LYS A 57 -5.97 -2.16 15.51
C LYS A 57 -5.21 -0.88 15.16
N VAL A 58 -5.85 0.03 14.42
CA VAL A 58 -5.26 1.33 14.10
C VAL A 58 -5.15 2.21 15.36
N GLY A 59 -6.12 2.15 16.27
CA GLY A 59 -6.06 2.81 17.58
C GLY A 59 -4.85 2.32 18.38
N HIS A 60 -4.66 1.00 18.44
CA HIS A 60 -3.47 0.40 19.05
C HIS A 60 -2.18 0.85 18.36
N PHE A 61 -2.16 0.92 17.03
CA PHE A 61 -1.00 1.42 16.29
C PHE A 61 -0.62 2.84 16.72
N PHE A 62 -1.59 3.75 16.85
CA PHE A 62 -1.36 5.12 17.32
C PHE A 62 -0.91 5.18 18.78
N ALA A 63 -1.57 4.46 19.68
CA ALA A 63 -1.25 4.44 21.11
C ALA A 63 0.19 3.99 21.40
N ARG A 64 0.76 3.16 20.51
CA ARG A 64 2.13 2.65 20.63
C ARG A 64 3.21 3.64 20.20
N LYS A 65 2.85 4.76 19.55
CA LYS A 65 3.76 5.87 19.19
C LYS A 65 5.07 5.38 18.52
N GLY A 66 4.96 4.42 17.61
CA GLY A 66 6.09 3.85 16.86
C GLY A 66 6.82 2.68 17.54
N VAL A 67 6.41 2.26 18.74
CA VAL A 67 6.94 1.03 19.35
C VAL A 67 6.34 -0.19 18.63
N PRO A 68 7.16 -1.05 17.98
CA PRO A 68 6.64 -2.17 17.22
C PRO A 68 5.94 -3.18 18.14
N PRO A 69 4.97 -3.97 17.64
CA PRO A 69 4.21 -4.93 18.44
C PRO A 69 5.09 -6.04 19.07
N THR A 70 6.30 -6.25 18.54
CA THR A 70 7.29 -7.19 19.08
C THR A 70 8.03 -6.68 20.31
N ARG A 71 7.86 -5.41 20.69
CA ARG A 71 8.50 -4.78 21.85
C ARG A 71 7.45 -4.48 22.90
N GLN A 72 7.76 -4.80 24.16
CA GLN A 72 6.87 -4.48 25.28
C GLN A 72 6.80 -2.95 25.46
N LEU A 73 5.61 -2.43 25.71
CA LEU A 73 5.45 -1.06 26.19
C LEU A 73 5.85 -0.96 27.67
N THR A 74 6.14 0.26 28.11
CA THR A 74 6.31 0.57 29.54
C THR A 74 5.00 0.55 30.32
N ILE A 75 3.86 0.64 29.62
CA ILE A 75 2.50 0.60 30.18
C ILE A 75 1.91 -0.82 30.09
N GLY A 76 0.93 -1.09 30.94
CA GLY A 76 0.21 -2.36 30.94
C GLY A 76 -0.81 -2.47 29.78
N ALA A 77 -1.24 -3.70 29.45
CA ALA A 77 -2.16 -3.95 28.35
C ALA A 77 -3.52 -3.22 28.49
N ALA A 78 -4.03 -3.08 29.71
CA ALA A 78 -5.29 -2.35 29.95
C ALA A 78 -5.13 -0.84 29.71
N GLU A 79 -3.98 -0.28 30.04
CA GLU A 79 -3.66 1.13 29.80
C GLU A 79 -3.43 1.37 28.30
N GLU A 80 -2.77 0.45 27.60
CA GLU A 80 -2.63 0.48 26.14
C GLU A 80 -4.00 0.43 25.45
N ALA A 81 -4.89 -0.48 25.86
CA ALA A 81 -6.23 -0.58 25.30
C ALA A 81 -7.04 0.70 25.53
N LYS A 82 -6.92 1.33 26.71
CA LYS A 82 -7.55 2.63 26.96
C LYS A 82 -6.97 3.71 26.06
N ALA A 83 -5.63 3.80 25.95
CA ALA A 83 -4.98 4.76 25.07
C ALA A 83 -5.44 4.57 23.62
N ALA A 84 -5.51 3.34 23.12
CA ALA A 84 -5.98 3.00 21.78
C ALA A 84 -7.42 3.49 21.50
N GLN A 85 -8.31 3.38 22.50
CA GLN A 85 -9.67 3.92 22.40
C GLN A 85 -9.68 5.45 22.37
N ASP A 86 -8.85 6.09 23.21
CA ASP A 86 -8.73 7.55 23.29
C ASP A 86 -8.17 8.16 21.97
N GLU A 87 -7.42 7.38 21.17
CA GLU A 87 -6.94 7.79 19.83
C GLU A 87 -8.07 7.96 18.80
N ALA A 88 -9.25 7.35 19.01
CA ALA A 88 -10.46 7.51 18.17
C ALA A 88 -10.17 7.61 16.64
N PRO A 89 -9.54 6.58 16.04
CA PRO A 89 -9.10 6.62 14.65
C PRO A 89 -10.28 6.75 13.68
N ARG A 90 -10.15 7.65 12.70
CA ARG A 90 -11.17 7.90 11.68
C ARG A 90 -10.54 8.10 10.31
N LEU A 91 -11.21 7.64 9.26
CA LEU A 91 -10.73 7.87 7.90
C LEU A 91 -10.76 9.36 7.56
N ALA A 92 -9.79 9.80 6.75
CA ALA A 92 -9.67 11.15 6.25
C ALA A 92 -9.55 11.12 4.73
N GLY A 93 -10.62 11.49 4.02
CA GLY A 93 -10.67 11.47 2.56
C GLY A 93 -10.94 10.09 1.97
N ASP A 94 -10.74 9.99 0.66
CA ASP A 94 -11.01 8.79 -0.12
C ASP A 94 -9.87 7.76 -0.05
N THR A 95 -10.21 6.51 -0.32
CA THR A 95 -9.22 5.45 -0.57
C THR A 95 -8.64 5.62 -1.97
N VAL A 96 -7.31 5.65 -2.07
CA VAL A 96 -6.59 5.88 -3.34
C VAL A 96 -5.87 4.60 -3.81
N PRO A 97 -5.75 4.38 -5.12
CA PRO A 97 -4.85 3.36 -5.64
C PRO A 97 -3.39 3.78 -5.46
N VAL A 98 -2.53 2.81 -5.14
CA VAL A 98 -1.09 3.02 -5.06
C VAL A 98 -0.41 2.24 -6.17
N TYR A 99 0.22 2.99 -7.08
CA TYR A 99 0.88 2.45 -8.25
C TYR A 99 2.38 2.32 -8.01
N THR A 100 2.95 1.18 -8.35
CA THR A 100 4.38 0.88 -8.23
C THR A 100 4.96 0.55 -9.59
N LEU A 101 6.20 1.00 -9.81
CA LEU A 101 6.98 0.77 -11.04
C LEU A 101 6.80 -0.65 -11.58
N ASP A 102 6.38 -0.75 -12.83
CA ASP A 102 6.08 -2.05 -13.45
C ASP A 102 7.33 -2.73 -14.02
N ALA A 103 7.44 -4.03 -13.78
CA ALA A 103 8.58 -4.83 -14.25
C ALA A 103 8.65 -4.94 -15.78
N GLY A 104 7.52 -4.95 -16.48
CA GLY A 104 7.48 -4.97 -17.95
C GLY A 104 7.96 -3.64 -18.54
N PHE A 105 7.62 -2.51 -17.90
CA PHE A 105 8.16 -1.21 -18.28
C PHE A 105 9.68 -1.15 -18.08
N VAL A 106 10.16 -1.62 -16.91
CA VAL A 106 11.59 -1.79 -16.65
C VAL A 106 12.24 -2.70 -17.68
N ALA A 107 11.60 -3.78 -18.10
CA ALA A 107 12.12 -4.68 -19.14
C ALA A 107 12.16 -4.04 -20.54
N GLY A 108 11.40 -2.97 -20.78
CA GLY A 108 11.22 -2.38 -22.11
C GLY A 108 10.20 -3.11 -22.98
N THR A 109 9.27 -3.84 -22.36
CA THR A 109 8.15 -4.46 -23.07
C THR A 109 7.31 -3.39 -23.77
N PRO A 110 7.08 -3.48 -25.09
CA PRO A 110 6.24 -2.53 -25.81
C PRO A 110 4.84 -2.44 -25.21
N GLY A 111 4.40 -1.22 -24.90
CA GLY A 111 3.07 -0.95 -24.36
C GLY A 111 2.91 -1.24 -22.86
N ALA A 112 3.95 -1.68 -22.15
CA ALA A 112 3.86 -1.83 -20.70
C ALA A 112 3.62 -0.46 -20.01
N PRO A 113 2.70 -0.38 -19.04
CA PRO A 113 2.45 0.85 -18.30
C PRO A 113 3.63 1.17 -17.39
N VAL A 114 3.90 2.45 -17.11
CA VAL A 114 5.00 2.86 -16.21
C VAL A 114 4.89 2.21 -14.84
N ALA A 115 3.67 2.00 -14.36
CA ALA A 115 3.37 1.47 -13.06
C ALA A 115 2.06 0.68 -13.09
N LYS A 116 1.93 -0.25 -12.14
CA LYS A 116 0.72 -1.03 -11.91
C LYS A 116 0.26 -0.85 -10.47
N VAL A 117 -1.03 -1.05 -10.21
CA VAL A 117 -1.53 -1.04 -8.85
C VAL A 117 -0.87 -2.15 -8.03
N GLU A 118 -0.36 -1.80 -6.86
CA GLU A 118 0.18 -2.77 -5.90
C GLU A 118 -0.81 -3.00 -4.75
N PHE A 119 -1.42 -1.94 -4.26
CA PHE A 119 -2.43 -1.94 -3.20
C PHE A 119 -3.28 -0.66 -3.29
N THR A 120 -4.28 -0.53 -2.43
CA THR A 120 -4.96 0.75 -2.17
C THR A 120 -4.64 1.24 -0.76
N ALA A 121 -4.66 2.55 -0.55
CA ALA A 121 -4.33 3.16 0.73
C ALA A 121 -5.46 4.08 1.20
N SER A 122 -5.80 3.99 2.49
CA SER A 122 -6.73 4.90 3.15
C SER A 122 -6.01 5.65 4.26
N LYS A 123 -6.05 6.98 4.22
CA LYS A 123 -5.52 7.81 5.30
C LYS A 123 -6.47 7.76 6.50
N VAL A 124 -5.91 7.48 7.67
CA VAL A 124 -6.62 7.46 8.96
C VAL A 124 -5.95 8.46 9.88
N VAL A 125 -6.75 9.22 10.62
CA VAL A 125 -6.29 10.23 11.57
C VAL A 125 -6.75 9.90 12.98
N ALA A 126 -5.85 10.04 13.94
CA ALA A 126 -6.16 9.95 15.37
C ALA A 126 -6.77 11.26 15.90
N ALA A 127 -7.24 11.24 17.14
CA ALA A 127 -7.74 12.40 17.86
C ALA A 127 -6.65 13.45 18.11
N ASP A 128 -5.39 13.00 18.31
CA ASP A 128 -4.24 13.86 18.53
C ASP A 128 -3.61 14.41 17.24
N GLY A 129 -4.17 14.06 16.08
CA GLY A 129 -3.71 14.50 14.76
C GLY A 129 -2.66 13.60 14.11
N GLN A 130 -2.22 12.51 14.75
CA GLN A 130 -1.38 11.51 14.09
C GLN A 130 -2.08 10.90 12.88
N THR A 131 -1.30 10.62 11.83
CA THR A 131 -1.79 10.04 10.58
C THR A 131 -1.21 8.64 10.39
N ALA A 132 -2.02 7.74 9.87
CA ALA A 132 -1.61 6.43 9.38
C ALA A 132 -2.17 6.18 7.97
N SER A 133 -1.44 5.37 7.21
CA SER A 133 -1.85 4.85 5.92
C SER A 133 -2.19 3.37 6.09
N VAL A 134 -3.46 3.02 5.87
CA VAL A 134 -3.96 1.64 5.96
C VAL A 134 -4.02 1.05 4.56
N TRP A 135 -3.21 0.03 4.32
CA TRP A 135 -3.09 -0.59 3.00
C TRP A 135 -4.00 -1.79 2.87
N THR A 136 -4.73 -1.86 1.76
CA THR A 136 -5.58 -3.01 1.44
C THR A 136 -5.28 -3.58 0.07
N VAL A 137 -5.41 -4.89 -0.05
CA VAL A 137 -5.32 -5.62 -1.32
C VAL A 137 -6.59 -6.41 -1.56
N ARG A 138 -6.89 -6.64 -2.84
CA ARG A 138 -7.96 -7.54 -3.23
C ARG A 138 -7.48 -8.99 -3.12
N GLN A 139 -8.26 -9.82 -2.42
CA GLN A 139 -8.05 -11.25 -2.31
C GLN A 139 -9.34 -11.99 -2.68
N GLY A 140 -9.39 -12.54 -3.90
CA GLY A 140 -10.63 -13.05 -4.48
C GLY A 140 -11.65 -11.91 -4.61
N ASP A 141 -12.82 -12.07 -4.01
CA ASP A 141 -13.88 -11.04 -4.03
C ASP A 141 -13.87 -10.12 -2.81
N ALA A 142 -12.95 -10.34 -1.86
CA ALA A 142 -12.84 -9.54 -0.64
C ALA A 142 -11.65 -8.58 -0.69
N TRP A 143 -11.75 -7.49 0.08
CA TRP A 143 -10.65 -6.58 0.37
C TRP A 143 -10.10 -6.86 1.76
N ARG A 144 -8.78 -6.89 1.89
CA ARG A 144 -8.10 -7.20 3.16
C ARG A 144 -7.04 -6.17 3.47
N VAL A 145 -7.03 -5.70 4.71
CA VAL A 145 -5.94 -4.90 5.28
C VAL A 145 -4.69 -5.77 5.41
N VAL A 146 -3.58 -5.29 4.83
CA VAL A 146 -2.28 -5.99 4.85
C VAL A 146 -1.19 -5.23 5.56
N ASN A 147 -1.36 -3.92 5.76
CA ASN A 147 -0.38 -3.09 6.45
C ASN A 147 -1.01 -1.85 7.07
N ILE A 148 -0.38 -1.33 8.13
CA ILE A 148 -0.62 0.00 8.69
C ILE A 148 0.74 0.68 8.79
N ALA A 149 0.92 1.80 8.10
CA ALA A 149 2.14 2.60 8.11
C ALA A 149 1.87 3.96 8.75
N SER A 150 2.89 4.56 9.37
CA SER A 150 2.81 5.95 9.84
C SER A 150 2.80 6.90 8.64
N GLY A 151 2.14 8.05 8.77
CA GLY A 151 2.08 9.07 7.72
C GLY A 151 0.84 8.96 6.84
N GLY A 152 0.88 9.62 5.69
CA GLY A 152 -0.22 9.67 4.72
C GLY A 152 0.24 9.90 3.29
N ASP A 153 1.52 9.62 3.01
CA ASP A 153 2.21 9.92 1.75
C ASP A 153 1.44 9.39 0.53
N GLU A 154 0.88 8.19 0.62
CA GLU A 154 0.12 7.60 -0.49
C GLU A 154 -1.07 8.48 -0.91
N SER A 155 -1.86 8.97 0.06
CA SER A 155 -3.00 9.84 -0.21
C SER A 155 -2.55 11.26 -0.58
N ASP A 156 -1.52 11.77 0.08
CA ASP A 156 -1.03 13.14 -0.13
C ASP A 156 -0.38 13.30 -1.52
N TYR A 157 0.40 12.31 -1.98
CA TYR A 157 0.97 12.32 -3.33
C TYR A 157 -0.05 11.99 -4.41
N ALA A 158 -1.02 11.11 -4.14
CA ALA A 158 -2.13 10.89 -5.08
C ALA A 158 -2.94 12.17 -5.30
N ALA A 159 -3.27 12.91 -4.23
CA ALA A 159 -3.96 14.19 -4.33
C ALA A 159 -3.12 15.22 -5.12
N LYS A 160 -1.83 15.37 -4.78
CA LYS A 160 -0.90 16.27 -5.49
C LYS A 160 -0.78 15.96 -6.98
N ALA A 161 -0.82 14.68 -7.37
CA ALA A 161 -0.84 14.28 -8.77
C ALA A 161 -2.17 14.63 -9.46
N ALA A 162 -3.30 14.37 -8.79
CA ALA A 162 -4.64 14.63 -9.30
C ALA A 162 -4.91 16.13 -9.52
N ASP A 163 -4.42 17.02 -8.65
CA ASP A 163 -4.53 18.49 -8.80
C ASP A 163 -3.98 18.98 -10.14
N GLY A 164 -3.02 18.23 -10.69
CA GLY A 164 -2.39 18.51 -11.96
C GLY A 164 -2.88 17.67 -13.13
N GLY A 165 -3.84 16.78 -12.94
CA GLY A 165 -4.32 15.85 -13.97
C GLY A 165 -3.33 14.72 -14.32
N GLY A 166 -2.59 14.21 -13.34
CA GLY A 166 -1.66 13.08 -13.53
C GLY A 166 -1.88 11.93 -12.55
N THR A 167 -1.14 10.84 -12.76
CA THR A 167 -1.19 9.64 -11.91
C THR A 167 0.10 9.52 -11.09
N ALA A 168 -0.03 9.50 -9.76
CA ALA A 168 1.10 9.25 -8.88
C ALA A 168 1.55 7.79 -8.95
N PHE A 169 2.86 7.55 -8.92
CA PHE A 169 3.42 6.21 -8.75
C PHE A 169 4.75 6.26 -7.99
N ARG A 170 5.14 5.12 -7.41
CA ARG A 170 6.37 5.00 -6.59
C ARG A 170 7.41 4.08 -7.22
N GLU A 171 8.67 4.38 -6.93
CA GLU A 171 9.85 3.54 -7.14
C GLU A 171 10.41 3.17 -5.75
N PRO A 172 9.93 2.09 -5.12
CA PRO A 172 10.26 1.74 -3.74
C PRO A 172 11.77 1.66 -3.45
N GLN A 173 12.54 1.21 -4.42
CA GLN A 173 13.98 0.94 -4.34
C GLN A 173 14.80 2.18 -4.01
N VAL A 174 14.31 3.37 -4.33
CA VAL A 174 14.95 4.65 -4.02
C VAL A 174 14.05 5.56 -3.20
N ASN A 175 12.95 5.03 -2.66
CA ASN A 175 11.94 5.78 -1.92
C ASN A 175 11.44 7.03 -2.66
N ALA A 176 11.22 6.92 -3.98
CA ALA A 176 10.82 8.06 -4.81
C ALA A 176 9.35 7.98 -5.21
N TRP A 177 8.68 9.13 -5.16
CA TRP A 177 7.34 9.37 -5.68
C TRP A 177 7.37 10.28 -6.91
N TYR A 178 6.68 9.85 -7.95
CA TYR A 178 6.57 10.57 -9.22
C TYR A 178 5.11 10.78 -9.59
N VAL A 179 4.88 11.70 -10.52
CA VAL A 179 3.63 11.81 -11.28
C VAL A 179 3.92 11.60 -12.76
N LEU A 180 3.15 10.72 -13.41
CA LEU A 180 3.05 10.69 -14.86
C LEU A 180 1.99 11.70 -15.29
N ARG A 181 2.40 12.68 -16.09
CA ARG A 181 1.53 13.71 -16.66
C ARG A 181 2.07 14.16 -18.00
N ASP A 182 1.19 14.25 -19.00
CA ASP A 182 1.53 14.71 -20.36
C ASP A 182 2.75 13.99 -20.96
N GLY A 183 2.85 12.68 -20.73
CA GLY A 183 3.96 11.84 -21.22
C GLY A 183 5.31 12.10 -20.54
N ARG A 184 5.33 12.82 -19.40
CA ARG A 184 6.52 13.10 -18.60
C ARG A 184 6.39 12.53 -17.19
N VAL A 185 7.53 12.10 -16.67
CA VAL A 185 7.69 11.66 -15.27
C VAL A 185 8.29 12.82 -14.49
N LEU A 186 7.50 13.41 -13.60
CA LEU A 186 7.87 14.56 -12.79
C LEU A 186 8.03 14.15 -11.32
N PRO A 187 8.95 14.78 -10.56
CA PRO A 187 9.18 14.43 -9.17
C PRO A 187 8.08 14.97 -8.24
N LEU A 188 7.64 14.16 -7.28
CA LEU A 188 6.75 14.59 -6.19
C LEU A 188 7.48 14.81 -4.87
N ASP A 189 8.62 14.14 -4.66
CA ASP A 189 9.50 14.24 -3.50
C ASP A 189 10.97 14.56 -3.88
N ASP A 190 11.84 14.61 -2.87
CA ASP A 190 13.26 14.95 -3.06
C ASP A 190 14.05 13.80 -3.70
N GLU A 191 13.72 12.55 -3.38
CA GLU A 191 14.31 11.35 -3.95
C GLU A 191 14.06 11.28 -5.46
N ALA A 192 12.82 11.52 -5.88
CA ALA A 192 12.45 11.65 -7.28
C ALA A 192 13.18 12.83 -7.93
N ARG A 193 13.29 13.97 -7.25
CA ARG A 193 14.00 15.14 -7.78
C ARG A 193 15.49 14.85 -8.00
N ARG A 194 16.14 14.10 -7.12
CA ARG A 194 17.52 13.63 -7.30
C ARG A 194 17.63 12.63 -8.46
N SER A 195 16.57 11.85 -8.70
CA SER A 195 16.51 10.81 -9.75
C SER A 195 16.30 11.38 -11.16
N VAL A 196 15.32 12.28 -11.36
CA VAL A 196 14.91 12.76 -12.69
C VAL A 196 15.09 14.28 -12.89
N GLY A 197 15.62 14.99 -11.88
CA GLY A 197 15.75 16.44 -11.89
C GLY A 197 14.42 17.18 -11.66
N ALA A 198 14.50 18.47 -11.36
CA ALA A 198 13.33 19.29 -11.02
C ALA A 198 12.29 19.42 -12.16
N GLY A 199 12.74 19.38 -13.42
CA GLY A 199 11.87 19.40 -14.60
C GLY A 199 11.38 18.03 -15.07
N GLY A 200 11.76 16.97 -14.35
CA GLY A 200 11.52 15.59 -14.73
C GLY A 200 12.10 15.22 -16.10
N VAL A 201 11.69 14.05 -16.59
CA VAL A 201 12.13 13.49 -17.87
C VAL A 201 10.93 13.00 -18.69
N SER A 202 11.14 12.73 -19.99
CA SER A 202 10.11 12.04 -20.79
C SER A 202 9.93 10.61 -20.30
N LEU A 203 8.76 10.02 -20.54
CA LEU A 203 8.48 8.64 -20.17
C LEU A 203 9.52 7.65 -20.75
N ALA A 204 9.93 7.84 -22.00
CA ALA A 204 10.95 7.00 -22.63
C ALA A 204 12.35 7.17 -22.01
N ALA A 205 12.71 8.38 -21.55
CA ALA A 205 13.97 8.59 -20.84
C ALA A 205 13.92 7.97 -19.44
N TYR A 206 12.78 8.05 -18.75
CA TYR A 206 12.57 7.35 -17.48
C TYR A 206 12.67 5.84 -17.65
N GLN A 207 12.09 5.27 -18.70
CA GLN A 207 12.20 3.84 -19.03
C GLN A 207 13.65 3.40 -19.15
N LYS A 208 14.48 4.14 -19.89
CA LYS A 208 15.91 3.84 -20.03
C LYS A 208 16.64 3.91 -18.69
N LEU A 209 16.32 4.91 -17.87
CA LEU A 209 16.90 5.09 -16.54
C LEU A 209 16.61 3.89 -15.64
N VAL A 210 15.35 3.48 -15.51
CA VAL A 210 14.98 2.34 -14.65
C VAL A 210 15.43 0.99 -15.24
N HIS A 211 15.45 0.86 -16.57
CA HIS A 211 16.03 -0.32 -17.24
C HIS A 211 17.52 -0.45 -16.92
N GLN A 212 18.28 0.64 -16.96
CA GLN A 212 19.70 0.62 -16.58
C GLN A 212 19.89 0.27 -15.10
N ARG A 213 18.98 0.69 -14.21
CA ARG A 213 19.06 0.39 -12.77
C ARG A 213 18.70 -1.05 -12.43
N TYR A 214 17.68 -1.60 -13.09
CA TYR A 214 17.00 -2.82 -12.63
C TYR A 214 16.79 -3.90 -13.68
N GLY A 215 17.01 -3.61 -14.97
CA GLY A 215 16.75 -4.56 -16.06
C GLY A 215 17.57 -5.85 -15.94
N ASP A 216 18.75 -5.78 -15.33
CA ASP A 216 19.62 -6.92 -15.03
C ASP A 216 19.18 -7.72 -13.79
N LYS A 217 18.18 -7.25 -13.03
CA LYS A 217 17.67 -7.84 -11.77
C LYS A 217 16.25 -8.39 -11.88
N LEU A 218 15.67 -8.38 -13.08
CA LEU A 218 14.33 -8.90 -13.32
C LEU A 218 14.30 -10.44 -13.27
N PRO A 219 13.12 -11.05 -12.99
CA PRO A 219 12.96 -12.50 -13.09
C PRO A 219 13.47 -13.05 -14.43
N GLY A 220 14.23 -14.14 -14.38
CA GLY A 220 14.89 -14.76 -15.54
C GLY A 220 16.24 -14.14 -15.94
N SER A 221 16.68 -13.05 -15.30
CA SER A 221 18.01 -12.48 -15.55
C SER A 221 19.15 -13.38 -15.04
N THR A 222 20.40 -13.06 -15.38
CA THR A 222 21.55 -13.75 -14.78
C THR A 222 21.60 -13.56 -13.26
N TYR A 223 21.27 -12.37 -12.77
CA TYR A 223 21.20 -12.08 -11.34
C TYR A 223 20.19 -12.99 -10.63
N ASP A 224 19.00 -13.18 -11.22
CA ASP A 224 17.95 -14.07 -10.71
C ASP A 224 18.38 -15.55 -10.77
N ARG A 225 18.90 -16.00 -11.91
CA ARG A 225 19.36 -17.40 -12.10
C ARG A 225 20.49 -17.79 -11.14
N GLU A 226 21.29 -16.83 -10.69
CA GLU A 226 22.35 -17.02 -9.71
C GLU A 226 21.86 -16.91 -8.25
N GLY A 227 20.54 -16.80 -8.04
CA GLY A 227 19.93 -16.76 -6.70
C GLY A 227 20.23 -15.49 -5.90
N ARG A 228 20.70 -14.42 -6.56
CA ARG A 228 21.16 -13.20 -5.86
C ARG A 228 20.00 -12.33 -5.33
N GLY A 229 18.78 -12.56 -5.79
CA GLY A 229 17.60 -11.78 -5.42
C GLY A 229 17.06 -11.98 -4.00
N GLY A 230 17.50 -13.02 -3.28
CA GLY A 230 16.97 -13.37 -1.95
C GLY A 230 17.87 -13.05 -0.76
N GLY A 231 19.10 -12.55 -0.97
CA GLY A 231 20.07 -12.29 0.12
C GLY A 231 20.56 -13.52 0.89
N TYR A 232 19.98 -14.70 0.68
CA TYR A 232 20.41 -15.97 1.27
C TYR A 232 21.14 -16.81 0.21
N ARG A 233 22.47 -16.91 0.33
CA ARG A 233 23.23 -17.97 -0.33
C ARG A 233 23.14 -19.24 0.51
N LEU A 234 22.74 -20.36 -0.09
CA LEU A 234 22.87 -21.69 0.52
C LEU A 234 24.26 -22.31 0.28
N ASP A 235 25.19 -21.55 -0.31
CA ASP A 235 26.54 -22.03 -0.64
C ASP A 235 27.57 -21.54 0.38
N ALA A 236 27.45 -22.05 1.61
CA ALA A 236 28.56 -22.15 2.56
C ALA A 236 28.51 -23.49 3.32
N ALA A 237 27.98 -24.53 2.67
CA ALA A 237 28.02 -25.90 3.13
C ALA A 237 28.72 -26.77 2.07
N ALA A 238 29.92 -26.36 1.67
CA ALA A 238 30.82 -27.18 0.86
C ALA A 238 32.27 -26.74 1.02
N GLU A 239 32.76 -26.63 2.26
CA GLU A 239 34.15 -27.00 2.59
C GLU A 239 34.15 -27.62 3.99
N ALA A 240 33.88 -28.92 4.04
CA ALA A 240 34.16 -29.71 5.21
C ALA A 240 35.67 -29.95 5.29
N GLY A 241 36.34 -29.30 6.23
CA GLY A 241 37.59 -29.80 6.81
C GLY A 241 37.25 -30.59 8.08
N PRO A 242 37.66 -31.87 8.22
CA PRO A 242 37.40 -32.64 9.43
C PRO A 242 38.42 -32.26 10.52
N GLY A 243 37.94 -31.62 11.59
CA GLY A 243 38.69 -31.54 12.85
C GLY A 243 38.60 -30.18 13.55
N ALA A 244 37.83 -30.13 14.63
CA ALA A 244 38.24 -29.56 15.92
C ALA A 244 37.02 -29.52 16.85
N ALA A 245 36.98 -30.50 17.75
CA ALA A 245 36.21 -30.39 18.98
C ALA A 245 36.74 -29.21 19.82
N ALA A 246 35.81 -28.56 20.53
CA ALA A 246 35.97 -27.81 21.77
C ALA A 246 37.15 -26.81 21.87
N GLN A 247 36.84 -25.52 22.09
CA GLN A 247 37.34 -24.80 23.25
C GLN A 247 36.68 -23.43 23.46
N ALA A 248 36.47 -23.14 24.74
CA ALA A 248 35.91 -21.93 25.30
C ALA A 248 36.80 -20.69 25.09
N ALA A 249 36.16 -19.53 25.23
CA ALA A 249 36.76 -18.19 25.17
C ALA A 249 37.94 -17.98 26.15
N PRO A 250 38.75 -16.95 25.91
CA PRO A 250 38.68 -15.78 26.81
C PRO A 250 38.69 -14.41 26.11
N GLN A 251 38.21 -13.41 26.86
CA GLN A 251 38.17 -11.97 26.58
C GLN A 251 39.56 -11.31 26.49
N ALA A 252 39.72 -10.27 25.65
CA ALA A 252 39.99 -8.88 26.07
C ALA A 252 40.44 -7.94 24.91
N ALA A 253 39.83 -6.76 24.87
CA ALA A 253 40.29 -5.41 24.47
C ALA A 253 41.25 -5.22 23.27
N ALA A 254 40.84 -4.40 22.28
CA ALA A 254 41.21 -2.98 22.15
C ALA A 254 40.77 -2.39 20.79
N ASP A 255 40.62 -1.07 20.79
CA ASP A 255 40.20 -0.11 19.77
C ASP A 255 40.55 -0.39 18.30
N HIS A 256 39.67 0.04 17.38
CA HIS A 256 39.98 1.08 16.38
C HIS A 256 38.70 1.54 15.63
N ASP A 257 38.44 2.84 15.78
CA ASP A 257 37.91 3.84 14.85
C ASP A 257 37.17 3.47 13.55
N SER A 258 36.10 4.25 13.31
CA SER A 258 35.49 4.60 12.02
C SER A 258 34.67 3.54 11.25
N ALA A 259 33.34 3.54 11.46
CA ALA A 259 32.38 3.09 10.45
C ALA A 259 31.06 3.89 10.51
N ILE A 260 30.67 4.34 9.31
CA ILE A 260 29.49 5.13 8.92
C ILE A 260 28.18 4.45 9.41
N PRO A 261 27.17 5.19 9.91
CA PRO A 261 25.97 4.57 10.44
C PRO A 261 25.15 3.92 9.33
N ALA A 262 25.03 2.59 9.41
CA ALA A 262 24.05 1.82 8.64
C ALA A 262 22.64 2.14 9.15
N VAL A 263 21.85 2.83 8.34
CA VAL A 263 20.43 3.06 8.60
C VAL A 263 19.70 1.74 8.36
N THR A 264 19.29 1.08 9.43
CA THR A 264 18.46 -0.13 9.39
C THR A 264 17.00 0.27 9.10
N ALA A 265 16.60 0.17 7.83
CA ALA A 265 15.19 0.17 7.45
C ALA A 265 14.57 -1.16 7.89
N ALA A 266 13.95 -1.18 9.07
CA ALA A 266 13.15 -2.32 9.54
C ALA A 266 11.76 -2.28 8.87
N ALA A 267 11.64 -2.89 7.70
CA ALA A 267 10.34 -3.25 7.14
C ALA A 267 9.88 -4.56 7.79
N ALA A 268 9.04 -4.47 8.82
CA ALA A 268 8.40 -5.63 9.42
C ALA A 268 7.20 -6.07 8.55
N LEU A 269 7.41 -7.05 7.67
CA LEU A 269 6.31 -7.78 7.02
C LEU A 269 5.73 -8.79 8.04
N GLY A 270 4.71 -8.36 8.78
CA GLY A 270 3.95 -9.22 9.68
C GLY A 270 2.74 -9.83 8.99
N ALA A 271 2.89 -10.99 8.36
CA ALA A 271 1.75 -11.80 7.93
C ALA A 271 1.30 -12.68 9.12
N THR A 272 0.25 -12.27 9.84
CA THR A 272 -0.42 -13.13 10.83
C THR A 272 -1.64 -13.81 10.21
N ALA A 273 -1.53 -15.12 10.00
CA ALA A 273 -2.68 -15.98 9.74
C ALA A 273 -3.38 -16.30 11.07
N LEU A 274 -4.64 -15.90 11.23
CA LEU A 274 -5.47 -16.28 12.37
C LEU A 274 -6.29 -17.53 12.03
N ALA A 275 -6.00 -18.62 12.75
CA ALA A 275 -6.81 -19.83 12.79
C ALA A 275 -8.07 -19.58 13.63
N ALA A 276 -9.25 -19.90 13.07
CA ALA A 276 -10.51 -19.85 13.78
C ALA A 276 -10.66 -21.08 14.70
N ALA A 277 -10.70 -20.86 16.01
CA ALA A 277 -11.13 -21.86 16.98
C ALA A 277 -12.67 -21.80 17.11
N GLY A 278 -13.36 -22.80 16.54
CA GLY A 278 -14.79 -22.99 16.73
C GLY A 278 -15.08 -23.75 18.02
N VAL A 279 -15.75 -23.10 18.97
CA VAL A 279 -16.43 -23.75 20.10
C VAL A 279 -17.78 -24.27 19.59
N GLY A 280 -18.00 -25.57 19.64
CA GLY A 280 -19.27 -26.21 19.33
C GLY A 280 -19.60 -27.27 20.38
N ALA A 281 -20.43 -26.90 21.35
CA ALA A 281 -21.06 -27.82 22.28
C ALA A 281 -22.12 -28.66 21.55
N GLY A 282 -22.16 -29.98 21.81
CA GLY A 282 -23.18 -30.87 21.28
C GLY A 282 -23.21 -32.18 22.07
N ALA A 283 -24.00 -32.20 23.15
CA ALA A 283 -24.30 -33.40 23.91
C ALA A 283 -25.24 -34.34 23.13
N VAL A 284 -24.90 -35.64 23.04
CA VAL A 284 -25.88 -36.71 22.85
C VAL A 284 -25.58 -37.84 23.81
N LEU A 285 -26.55 -38.08 24.70
CA LEU A 285 -26.62 -39.13 25.69
C LEU A 285 -27.33 -40.38 25.11
N ARG A 286 -27.06 -41.54 25.75
CA ARG A 286 -27.77 -42.87 25.70
C ARG A 286 -27.26 -43.87 24.65
N ARG A 287 -27.15 -45.18 24.91
CA ARG A 287 -27.40 -46.05 26.10
C ARG A 287 -26.75 -47.43 25.85
N LYS A 288 -26.19 -48.02 26.91
CA LYS A 288 -26.10 -49.46 27.30
C LYS A 288 -26.09 -50.57 26.22
N ARG A 289 -25.08 -51.44 26.29
CA ARG A 289 -25.20 -52.82 26.84
C ARG A 289 -23.83 -53.51 26.95
N ALA A 290 -23.60 -54.12 28.11
CA ALA A 290 -22.59 -55.16 28.32
C ALA A 290 -22.96 -56.43 27.54
N ILE A 291 -21.96 -57.22 27.14
CA ILE A 291 -21.97 -58.69 27.06
C ILE A 291 -20.52 -59.19 26.99
N ARG A 292 -20.22 -60.10 27.94
CA ARG A 292 -19.12 -61.06 28.10
C ARG A 292 -17.69 -60.56 28.27
#